data_AF-A0A845L8C2-F1
#
_entry.id   AF-A0A845L8C2-F1
#
_cell.length_a   1.000
_cell.length_b   1.000
_cell.length_c   1.000
_cell.angle_alpha   90.00
_cell.angle_beta   90.00
_cell.angle_gamma   90.00
#
_symmetry.space_group_name_H-M   'P 1'
#
loop_
_entity.id
_entity.type
_entity.pdbx_description
1 polymer ?
#
loop_
_entity_poly.entity_id
_entity_poly.type
_entity_poly.pdbx_seq_one_letter_code
_entity_poly.pdbx_strand_id
1 'polypeptide(L)'
;MSIPFDIDRFADLAEEMIAQIPEKFLRRLNGGIHIQPDTIQDDEGFFILGECFFDEYLGHWINIYHGSFAGCFAEEPSEVWEDELYETILHELCHHLEDLAGADDLLREEMAELEAWRAERENEKTAAPLERDGVTES
;
A
#
# COMPACT_ATOMS: atom_id res chain seq x y z
N MET A 1 4.46 -22.67 -10.88
CA MET A 1 4.28 -21.21 -10.88
C MET A 1 5.28 -20.62 -9.90
N SER A 2 6.00 -19.56 -10.27
CA SER A 2 6.84 -18.80 -9.35
C SER A 2 6.05 -17.56 -8.95
N ILE A 3 6.00 -17.25 -7.66
CA ILE A 3 5.50 -15.97 -7.18
C ILE A 3 6.39 -14.88 -7.81
N PRO A 4 5.82 -13.78 -8.35
CA PRO A 4 6.59 -12.76 -9.05
C PRO A 4 7.57 -12.02 -8.12
N PHE A 5 7.20 -11.86 -6.85
CA PHE A 5 8.05 -11.25 -5.82
C PHE A 5 8.26 -12.22 -4.65
N ASP A 6 9.52 -12.57 -4.37
CA ASP A 6 9.86 -13.12 -3.06
C ASP A 6 9.75 -12.00 -1.99
N ILE A 7 9.80 -12.39 -0.71
CA ILE A 7 9.55 -11.46 0.39
C ILE A 7 10.55 -10.30 0.43
N ASP A 8 11.82 -10.57 0.08
CA ASP A 8 12.87 -9.54 0.08
C ASP A 8 12.59 -8.51 -1.02
N ARG A 9 12.23 -8.97 -2.24
CA ARG A 9 11.84 -8.07 -3.33
C ARG A 9 10.55 -7.32 -3.06
N PHE A 10 9.61 -7.95 -2.39
CA PHE A 10 8.37 -7.30 -1.97
C PHE A 10 8.63 -6.20 -0.93
N ALA A 11 9.60 -6.41 -0.02
CA ALA A 11 10.02 -5.40 0.93
C ALA A 11 10.76 -4.24 0.26
N ASP A 12 11.71 -4.51 -0.66
CA ASP A 12 12.37 -3.48 -1.47
C ASP A 12 11.33 -2.59 -2.17
N LEU A 13 10.32 -3.21 -2.79
CA LEU A 13 9.24 -2.52 -3.48
C LEU A 13 8.40 -1.65 -2.54
N ALA A 14 8.05 -2.17 -1.36
CA ALA A 14 7.33 -1.40 -0.35
C ALA A 14 8.14 -0.17 0.11
N GLU A 15 9.44 -0.31 0.33
CA GLU A 15 10.33 0.80 0.69
C GLU A 15 10.36 1.88 -0.40
N GLU A 16 10.46 1.49 -1.67
CA GLU A 16 10.41 2.41 -2.81
C GLU A 16 9.08 3.17 -2.90
N MET A 17 7.97 2.51 -2.59
CA MET A 17 6.64 3.14 -2.55
C MET A 17 6.53 4.12 -1.38
N ILE A 18 6.95 3.71 -0.18
CA ILE A 18 6.91 4.54 1.03
C ILE A 18 7.77 5.79 0.85
N ALA A 19 8.93 5.70 0.20
CA ALA A 19 9.80 6.84 -0.07
C ALA A 19 9.15 7.93 -0.94
N GLN A 20 8.08 7.60 -1.66
CA GLN A 20 7.32 8.54 -2.47
C GLN A 20 6.17 9.20 -1.72
N ILE A 21 5.77 8.65 -0.58
CA ILE A 21 4.68 9.16 0.25
C ILE A 21 5.21 10.37 1.04
N PRO A 22 4.49 11.52 1.04
CA PRO A 22 4.88 12.67 1.85
C PRO A 22 5.05 12.31 3.34
N GLU A 23 6.21 12.64 3.92
CA GLU A 23 6.57 12.28 5.31
C GLU A 23 5.54 12.70 6.36
N LYS A 24 4.76 13.76 6.09
CA LYS A 24 3.69 14.22 6.98
C LYS A 24 2.64 13.13 7.27
N PHE A 25 2.34 12.27 6.29
CA PHE A 25 1.38 11.17 6.44
C PHE A 25 1.94 9.99 7.24
N LEU A 26 3.26 9.90 7.37
CA LEU A 26 3.95 8.86 8.15
C LEU A 26 4.20 9.31 9.61
N ARG A 27 3.76 10.51 9.98
CA ARG A 27 4.00 11.06 11.31
C ARG A 27 3.29 10.20 12.38
N ARG A 28 3.96 10.00 13.52
CA ARG A 28 3.49 9.16 14.64
C ARG A 28 3.33 7.67 14.30
N LEU A 29 3.71 7.23 13.10
CA LEU A 29 3.89 5.81 12.78
C LEU A 29 5.27 5.33 13.28
N ASN A 30 5.49 5.44 14.60
CA ASN A 30 6.79 5.26 15.25
C ASN A 30 7.27 3.81 15.27
N GLY A 31 6.38 2.83 15.12
CA GLY A 31 6.74 1.44 14.91
C GLY A 31 7.04 1.11 13.44
N GLY A 32 6.70 1.99 12.49
CA GLY A 32 7.00 1.83 11.06
C GLY A 32 6.05 0.87 10.33
N ILE A 33 6.46 0.47 9.12
CA ILE A 33 5.74 -0.49 8.28
C ILE A 33 6.58 -1.77 8.21
N HIS A 34 5.96 -2.92 8.45
CA HIS A 34 6.61 -4.22 8.50
C HIS A 34 6.05 -5.15 7.44
N ILE A 35 6.93 -5.76 6.66
CA ILE A 35 6.55 -6.85 5.75
C ILE A 35 6.67 -8.17 6.49
N GLN A 36 5.57 -8.93 6.54
CA GLN A 36 5.48 -10.22 7.22
C GLN A 36 5.30 -11.35 6.21
N PRO A 37 5.94 -12.52 6.40
CA PRO A 37 5.76 -13.69 5.54
C PRO A 37 4.41 -14.38 5.74
N ASP A 38 3.67 -14.02 6.79
CA ASP A 38 2.45 -14.71 7.18
C ASP A 38 1.32 -14.56 6.15
N THR A 39 0.45 -15.57 6.13
CA THR A 39 -0.82 -15.55 5.41
C THR A 39 -1.93 -15.42 6.43
N ILE A 40 -2.64 -14.29 6.41
CA ILE A 40 -3.70 -13.98 7.36
C ILE A 40 -5.04 -14.01 6.63
N GLN A 41 -6.04 -14.63 7.25
CA GLN A 41 -7.43 -14.63 6.78
C GLN A 41 -8.35 -14.22 7.92
N ASP A 42 -9.44 -13.53 7.58
CA ASP A 42 -10.52 -13.27 8.53
C ASP A 42 -11.39 -14.52 8.77
N ASP A 43 -12.38 -14.40 9.66
CA ASP A 43 -13.31 -15.48 10.01
C ASP A 43 -14.18 -15.94 8.82
N GLU A 44 -14.30 -15.13 7.76
CA GLU A 44 -15.04 -15.42 6.55
C GLU A 44 -14.16 -16.05 5.46
N GLY A 45 -12.84 -16.12 5.70
CA GLY A 45 -11.85 -16.72 4.81
C GLY A 45 -11.26 -15.75 3.77
N PHE A 46 -11.51 -14.45 3.89
CA PHE A 46 -10.88 -13.44 3.04
C PHE A 46 -9.47 -13.15 3.53
N PHE A 47 -8.54 -12.99 2.60
CA PHE A 47 -7.16 -12.65 2.93
C PHE A 47 -7.05 -11.20 3.42
N ILE A 48 -6.35 -11.02 4.53
CA ILE A 48 -6.00 -9.70 5.07
C ILE A 48 -4.63 -9.33 4.51
N LEU A 49 -4.57 -8.28 3.70
CA LEU A 49 -3.36 -7.83 3.00
C LEU A 49 -2.47 -6.94 3.87
N GLY A 50 -3.09 -6.16 4.75
CA GLY A 50 -2.40 -5.32 5.74
C GLY A 50 -3.29 -5.00 6.92
N GLU A 51 -2.67 -4.55 8.00
CA GLU A 51 -3.35 -4.12 9.23
C GLU A 51 -2.57 -2.97 9.89
N CYS A 52 -3.29 -1.91 10.25
CA CYS A 52 -2.80 -0.84 11.10
C CYS A 52 -3.05 -1.14 12.59
N PHE A 53 -2.02 -1.02 13.41
CA PHE A 53 -2.04 -1.29 14.84
C PHE A 53 -1.74 -0.04 15.65
N PHE A 54 -2.40 0.05 16.82
CA PHE A 54 -2.32 1.17 17.74
C PHE A 54 -2.14 0.65 19.17
N ASP A 55 -1.02 0.98 19.78
CA ASP A 55 -0.73 0.65 21.18
C ASP A 55 -0.13 1.84 21.92
N GLU A 56 -0.55 2.05 23.17
CA GLU A 56 -0.11 3.17 23.99
C GLU A 56 1.40 3.14 24.30
N TYR A 57 2.03 1.95 24.31
CA TYR A 57 3.43 1.75 24.71
C TYR A 57 4.34 1.42 23.52
N LEU A 58 3.86 0.59 22.59
CA LEU A 58 4.61 0.18 21.40
C LEU A 58 4.48 1.20 20.27
N GLY A 59 3.47 2.07 20.32
CA GLY A 59 3.20 3.04 19.30
C GLY A 59 2.31 2.52 18.19
N HIS A 60 2.40 3.15 17.02
CA HIS A 60 1.59 2.82 15.86
C HIS A 60 2.49 2.19 14.80
N TRP A 61 2.03 1.09 14.20
CA TRP A 61 2.74 0.41 13.12
C TRP A 61 1.75 -0.23 12.16
N ILE A 62 2.22 -0.54 10.96
CA ILE A 62 1.44 -1.24 9.95
C ILE A 62 2.15 -2.56 9.64
N ASN A 63 1.40 -3.65 9.55
CA ASN A 63 1.88 -4.90 8.95
C ASN A 63 1.31 -5.02 7.54
N ILE A 64 2.12 -5.53 6.61
CA ILE A 64 1.70 -5.97 5.28
C ILE A 64 2.09 -7.44 5.14
N TYR A 65 1.15 -8.28 4.70
CA TYR A 65 1.28 -9.74 4.73
C TYR A 65 1.60 -10.30 3.35
N HIS A 66 2.89 -10.51 3.05
CA HIS A 66 3.35 -11.09 1.77
C HIS A 66 2.69 -12.45 1.49
N GLY A 67 2.50 -13.28 2.52
CA GLY A 67 1.81 -14.57 2.38
C GLY A 67 0.35 -14.43 1.98
N SER A 68 -0.34 -13.35 2.37
CA SER A 68 -1.70 -13.04 1.93
C SER A 68 -1.73 -12.56 0.47
N PHE A 69 -0.77 -11.73 0.07
CA PHE A 69 -0.58 -11.36 -1.34
C PHE A 69 -0.34 -12.57 -2.23
N ALA A 70 0.51 -13.50 -1.79
CA ALA A 70 0.72 -14.77 -2.49
C ALA A 70 -0.57 -15.60 -2.58
N GLY A 71 -1.42 -15.57 -1.54
CA GLY A 71 -2.72 -16.24 -1.55
C GLY A 71 -3.71 -15.63 -2.55
N CYS A 72 -3.74 -14.30 -2.68
CA CYS A 72 -4.66 -13.59 -3.58
C CYS A 72 -4.18 -13.53 -5.03
N PHE A 73 -2.88 -13.30 -5.25
CA PHE A 73 -2.36 -12.79 -6.51
C PHE A 73 -1.28 -13.69 -7.14
N ALA A 74 -1.07 -14.92 -6.67
CA ALA A 74 0.00 -15.80 -7.18
C ALA A 74 -0.02 -16.05 -8.70
N GLU A 75 -1.18 -15.93 -9.35
CA GLU A 75 -1.31 -16.10 -10.81
C GLU A 75 -1.38 -14.77 -11.57
N GLU A 76 -1.38 -13.66 -10.86
CA GLU A 76 -1.42 -12.31 -11.43
C GLU A 76 -0.02 -11.83 -11.81
N PRO A 77 0.07 -10.92 -12.80
CA PRO A 77 1.35 -10.36 -13.22
C PRO A 77 1.92 -9.41 -12.15
N SER A 78 3.21 -9.10 -12.24
CA SER A 78 3.92 -8.26 -11.26
C SER A 78 3.29 -6.87 -11.11
N GLU A 79 2.75 -6.31 -12.19
CA GLU A 79 2.09 -5.00 -12.17
C GLU A 79 0.90 -4.98 -11.22
N VAL A 80 0.12 -6.07 -11.13
CA VAL A 80 -1.00 -6.17 -10.19
C VAL A 80 -0.49 -6.21 -8.75
N TRP A 81 0.60 -6.92 -8.48
CA TRP A 81 1.21 -6.93 -7.15
C TRP A 81 1.69 -5.55 -6.72
N GLU A 82 2.33 -4.81 -7.63
CA GLU A 82 2.78 -3.45 -7.39
C GLU A 82 1.60 -2.51 -7.08
N ASP A 83 0.54 -2.60 -7.88
CA ASP A 83 -0.67 -1.80 -7.70
C ASP A 83 -1.34 -2.13 -6.35
N GLU A 84 -1.57 -3.41 -6.06
CA GLU A 84 -2.25 -3.85 -4.84
C GLU A 84 -1.42 -3.56 -3.57
N LEU A 85 -0.09 -3.68 -3.63
CA LEU A 85 0.78 -3.31 -2.51
C LEU A 85 0.68 -1.82 -2.21
N TYR A 86 0.75 -1.01 -3.27
CA TYR A 86 0.63 0.44 -3.13
C TYR A 86 -0.73 0.83 -2.53
N GLU A 87 -1.83 0.29 -3.07
CA GLU A 87 -3.17 0.56 -2.57
C GLU A 87 -3.35 0.11 -1.11
N THR A 88 -2.77 -1.04 -0.74
CA THR A 88 -2.80 -1.55 0.64
C THR A 88 -2.06 -0.60 1.59
N ILE A 89 -0.85 -0.15 1.24
CA ILE A 89 -0.09 0.81 2.07
C ILE A 89 -0.90 2.09 2.30
N LEU A 90 -1.54 2.64 1.26
CA LEU A 90 -2.35 3.84 1.39
C LEU A 90 -3.61 3.63 2.21
N HIS A 91 -4.23 2.46 2.09
CA HIS A 91 -5.39 2.08 2.89
C HIS A 91 -5.05 2.08 4.38
N GLU A 92 -3.96 1.41 4.76
CA GLU A 92 -3.53 1.35 6.16
C GLU A 92 -3.05 2.71 6.70
N LEU A 93 -2.45 3.55 5.86
CA LEU A 93 -2.14 4.93 6.24
C LEU A 93 -3.39 5.79 6.44
N CYS A 94 -4.46 5.55 5.67
CA CYS A 94 -5.74 6.21 5.89
C CYS A 94 -6.30 5.82 7.26
N HIS A 95 -6.31 4.53 7.61
CA HIS A 95 -6.71 4.06 8.94
C HIS A 95 -5.87 4.68 10.06
N HIS A 96 -4.54 4.79 9.87
CA HIS A 96 -3.65 5.49 10.80
C HIS A 96 -4.06 6.94 11.04
N LEU A 97 -4.35 7.70 9.98
CA LEU A 97 -4.76 9.09 10.10
C LEU A 97 -6.17 9.22 10.70
N GLU A 98 -7.09 8.33 10.35
CA GLU A 98 -8.46 8.28 10.89
C GLU A 98 -8.47 8.10 12.41
N ASP A 99 -7.69 7.15 12.93
CA ASP A 99 -7.60 6.92 14.38
C ASP A 99 -6.99 8.14 15.10
N LEU A 100 -5.99 8.78 14.48
CA LEU A 100 -5.41 10.00 15.02
C LEU A 100 -6.40 11.19 14.99
N ALA A 101 -7.30 11.27 14.01
CA ALA A 101 -8.14 12.42 13.71
C ALA A 101 -9.28 12.68 14.72
N GLY A 102 -9.41 11.86 15.77
CA GLY A 102 -10.50 11.85 16.76
C GLY A 102 -10.99 13.21 17.31
N ALA A 103 -10.19 14.29 17.24
CA ALA A 103 -10.65 15.67 17.40
C ALA A 103 -9.79 16.76 16.69
N ASP A 104 -8.79 16.37 15.91
CA ASP A 104 -7.78 17.30 15.37
C ASP A 104 -8.14 17.74 13.94
N ASP A 105 -8.46 19.03 13.76
CA ASP A 105 -8.80 19.57 12.44
C ASP A 105 -7.63 19.45 11.45
N LEU A 106 -6.37 19.49 11.93
CA LEU A 106 -5.21 19.33 11.07
C LEU A 106 -5.15 17.92 10.49
N LEU A 107 -5.50 16.90 11.27
CA LEU A 107 -5.50 15.51 10.81
C LEU A 107 -6.64 15.23 9.82
N ARG A 108 -7.79 15.92 9.94
CA ARG A 108 -8.85 15.86 8.92
C ARG A 108 -8.41 16.46 7.58
N GLU A 109 -7.70 17.58 7.62
CA GLU A 109 -7.11 18.17 6.42
C GLU A 109 -6.06 17.23 5.81
N GLU A 110 -5.18 16.64 6.63
CA GLU A 110 -4.18 15.66 6.17
C GLU A 110 -4.82 14.41 5.55
N MET A 111 -5.91 13.87 6.11
CA MET A 111 -6.66 12.78 5.48
C MET A 111 -7.17 13.15 4.09
N ALA A 112 -7.83 14.31 3.96
CA ALA A 112 -8.34 14.78 2.68
C ALA A 112 -7.21 15.01 1.65
N GLU A 113 -6.04 15.48 2.11
CA GLU A 113 -4.85 15.61 1.27
C GLU A 113 -4.27 14.25 0.84
N LEU A 114 -4.29 13.23 1.71
CA LEU A 114 -3.85 11.87 1.36
C LEU A 114 -4.78 11.25 0.32
N GLU A 115 -6.10 11.40 0.49
CA GLU A 115 -7.09 10.94 -0.49
C GLU A 115 -6.93 11.65 -1.84
N ALA A 116 -6.73 12.97 -1.84
CA ALA A 116 -6.48 13.73 -3.05
C ALA A 116 -5.18 13.28 -3.75
N TRP A 117 -4.12 13.07 -2.98
CA TRP A 117 -2.85 12.58 -3.50
C TRP A 117 -2.96 11.17 -4.09
N ARG A 118 -3.73 10.27 -3.45
CA ARG A 118 -4.05 8.94 -3.99
C ARG A 118 -4.79 9.05 -5.32
N ALA A 119 -5.81 9.91 -5.40
CA ALA A 119 -6.58 10.11 -6.63
C ALA A 119 -5.76 10.74 -7.76
N GLU A 120 -4.85 11.68 -7.46
CA GLU A 120 -3.93 12.26 -8.45
C GLU A 120 -3.03 11.18 -9.07
N ARG A 121 -2.46 10.30 -8.23
CA ARG A 121 -1.64 9.16 -8.66
C ARG A 121 -2.39 8.17 -9.55
N GLU A 122 -3.64 7.86 -9.20
CA GLU A 122 -4.51 6.99 -10.00
C GLU A 122 -4.82 7.63 -11.37
N ASN A 123 -5.05 8.94 -11.39
CA ASN A 123 -5.30 9.69 -12.61
C ASN A 123 -4.04 9.77 -13.51
N GLU A 124 -2.84 9.88 -12.93
CA GLU A 124 -1.58 9.80 -13.67
C GLU A 124 -1.37 8.42 -14.33
N LYS A 125 -1.70 7.34 -13.61
CA LYS A 125 -1.66 5.97 -14.16
C LYS A 125 -2.66 5.80 -15.31
N THR A 126 -3.89 6.27 -15.16
CA THR A 126 -4.94 6.13 -16.18
C THR A 126 -4.77 7.09 -17.37
N ALA A 127 -4.09 8.22 -17.20
CA ALA A 127 -3.74 9.13 -18.29
C ALA A 127 -2.62 8.61 -19.21
N ALA A 128 -1.95 7.51 -18.87
CA ALA A 128 -0.89 6.89 -19.66
C ALA A 128 -1.32 5.55 -20.29
N PRO A 129 -2.09 5.54 -21.40
CA PRO A 129 -1.70 4.60 -22.47
C PRO A 129 -1.93 5.05 -23.94
N LEU A 130 -0.99 4.60 -24.80
CA LEU A 130 -0.97 4.48 -26.28
C LEU A 130 -0.39 5.64 -27.12
N GLU A 131 0.94 5.67 -27.29
CA GLU A 131 1.56 5.94 -28.61
C GLU A 131 2.85 5.13 -28.77
N ARG A 132 2.75 3.85 -29.17
CA ARG A 132 3.77 3.15 -29.97
C ARG A 132 3.11 2.06 -30.82
N ASP A 133 2.27 2.47 -31.77
CA ASP A 133 1.91 1.62 -32.89
C ASP A 133 2.76 1.98 -34.12
N GLY A 134 3.60 1.01 -34.50
CA GLY A 134 3.98 0.64 -35.85
C GLY A 134 4.31 1.74 -36.86
N VAL A 135 5.60 1.97 -37.09
CA VAL A 135 6.09 2.28 -38.44
C VAL A 135 7.06 1.18 -38.86
N THR A 136 6.50 0.16 -39.52
CA THR A 136 7.17 -0.65 -40.53
C THR A 136 6.25 -0.75 -41.72
N GLU A 137 6.84 -0.79 -42.92
CA GLU A 137 6.25 -0.74 -44.27
C GLU A 137 6.15 0.70 -44.82
N SER A 138 6.80 1.09 -45.92
CA SER A 138 7.60 0.39 -46.94
C SER A 138 8.67 1.35 -47.52
#